data_AF-A0A8J3RKI7-F1
#
_entry.id   AF-A0A8J3RKI7-F1
#
_cell.length_a   1.000
_cell.length_b   1.000
_cell.length_c   1.000
_cell.angle_alpha   90.00
_cell.angle_beta   90.00
_cell.angle_gamma   90.00
#
_symmetry.space_group_name_H-M   'P 1'
#
loop_
_entity.id
_entity.type
_entity.pdbx_description
1 polymer ?
#
loop_
_entity_poly.entity_id
_entity_poly.type
_entity_poly.pdbx_seq_one_letter_code
_entity_poly.pdbx_strand_id
1 'polypeptide(L)'
;MDYLVVAVRCALFVVFAASLVSKVRGRVSFASFTASLPGFGVPAGRARGVAGAVVAAEAAVLVLLALPDTVPFGFALATALLAVFSWAMARVLRRGARVPCRCFGASATPVSVLHVTRNLVLACAALTAGAFSAAAGQPPHPAGLMIAAATGAVLAALVITLDDIAGLFTASPSHLKDRR
;
A
#
# COMPACT_ATOMS: atom_id res chain seq x y z
N MET A 1 -14.39 -6.06 19.12
CA MET A 1 -14.27 -6.05 17.66
C MET A 1 -13.88 -4.66 17.16
N ASP A 2 -14.40 -3.61 17.78
CA ASP A 2 -14.15 -2.21 17.40
C ASP A 2 -12.69 -1.79 17.48
N TYR A 3 -11.94 -2.27 18.49
CA TYR A 3 -10.51 -2.00 18.59
C TYR A 3 -9.71 -2.54 17.40
N LEU A 4 -10.05 -3.74 16.91
CA LEU A 4 -9.41 -4.29 15.71
C LEU A 4 -9.73 -3.45 14.49
N VAL A 5 -11.00 -3.07 14.31
CA VAL A 5 -11.45 -2.21 13.20
C VAL A 5 -10.70 -0.88 13.20
N VAL A 6 -10.55 -0.24 14.37
CA VAL A 6 -9.83 1.03 14.50
C VAL A 6 -8.34 0.86 14.22
N ALA A 7 -7.70 -0.18 14.76
CA ALA A 7 -6.29 -0.44 14.49
C ALA A 7 -6.03 -0.66 12.99
N VAL A 8 -6.85 -1.48 12.32
CA VAL A 8 -6.72 -1.74 10.87
C VAL A 8 -7.03 -0.48 10.06
N ARG A 9 -8.07 0.27 10.42
CA ARG A 9 -8.42 1.56 9.77
C ARG A 9 -7.25 2.53 9.83
N CYS A 10 -6.65 2.72 11.00
CA CYS A 10 -5.48 3.59 11.17
C CYS A 10 -4.28 3.07 10.39
N ALA A 11 -4.01 1.76 10.41
CA ALA A 11 -2.91 1.17 9.67
C ALA A 11 -3.04 1.41 8.16
N LEU A 12 -4.22 1.11 7.59
CA LEU A 12 -4.50 1.35 6.17
C LEU A 12 -4.41 2.84 5.83
N PHE A 13 -4.95 3.71 6.67
CA PHE A 13 -4.88 5.15 6.46
C PHE A 13 -3.43 5.63 6.35
N VAL A 14 -2.56 5.21 7.28
CA VAL A 14 -1.13 5.58 7.25
C VAL A 14 -0.43 5.02 6.01
N VAL A 15 -0.66 3.76 5.66
CA VAL A 15 -0.05 3.12 4.48
C VAL A 15 -0.47 3.80 3.18
N PHE A 16 -1.77 4.03 2.98
CA PHE A 16 -2.27 4.71 1.79
C PHE A 16 -1.87 6.19 1.76
N ALA A 17 -1.79 6.87 2.90
CA ALA A 17 -1.32 8.25 2.97
C ALA A 17 0.16 8.35 2.58
N ALA A 18 1.01 7.47 3.11
CA ALA A 18 2.43 7.40 2.71
C ALA A 18 2.57 7.11 1.20
N SER A 19 1.79 6.14 0.70
CA SER A 19 1.74 5.79 -0.72
C SER A 19 1.33 6.97 -1.61
N LEU A 20 0.28 7.70 -1.23
CA LEU A 20 -0.25 8.85 -1.96
C LEU A 20 0.75 10.02 -1.94
N VAL A 21 1.20 10.41 -0.75
CA VAL A 21 2.17 11.50 -0.55
C VAL A 21 3.42 11.26 -1.40
N SER A 22 3.93 10.02 -1.43
CA SER A 22 5.11 9.69 -2.24
C SER A 22 4.93 9.92 -3.74
N LYS A 23 3.69 9.85 -4.27
CA LYS A 23 3.36 10.07 -5.68
C LYS A 23 3.04 11.53 -6.01
N VAL A 24 2.44 12.26 -5.08
CA VAL A 24 1.98 13.65 -5.31
C VAL A 24 2.97 14.73 -4.88
N ARG A 25 3.99 14.37 -4.07
CA ARG A 25 4.99 15.32 -3.51
C ARG A 25 5.88 16.00 -4.57
N GLY A 26 5.84 15.57 -5.83
CA GLY A 26 6.52 16.27 -6.92
C GLY A 26 6.25 15.69 -8.30
N ARG A 27 6.39 16.54 -9.33
CA ARG A 27 6.20 16.14 -10.74
C ARG A 27 7.14 15.00 -11.16
N VAL A 28 8.36 14.98 -10.62
CA VAL A 28 9.36 13.94 -10.88
C VAL A 28 8.93 12.59 -10.31
N SER A 29 8.33 12.56 -9.11
CA SER A 29 7.82 11.32 -8.49
C SER A 29 6.68 10.72 -9.30
N PHE A 30 5.71 11.55 -9.70
CA PHE A 30 4.60 11.11 -10.54
C PHE A 30 5.06 10.60 -11.91
N ALA A 31 6.01 11.31 -12.55
CA ALA A 31 6.60 10.88 -13.82
C ALA A 31 7.34 9.55 -13.67
N SER A 32 8.09 9.37 -12.58
CA SER A 32 8.82 8.13 -12.29
C SER A 32 7.87 6.95 -12.05
N PHE A 33 6.77 7.17 -11.33
CA PHE A 33 5.72 6.17 -11.15
C PHE A 33 5.08 5.79 -12.50
N THR A 34 4.72 6.79 -13.30
CA THR A 34 4.14 6.59 -14.64
C THR A 34 5.08 5.79 -15.55
N ALA A 35 6.38 6.08 -15.52
CA ALA A 35 7.40 5.39 -16.30
C ALA A 35 7.62 3.92 -15.88
N SER A 36 7.21 3.53 -14.66
CA SER A 36 7.30 2.15 -14.18
C SER A 36 6.16 1.24 -14.66
N LEU A 37 4.99 1.82 -14.99
CA LEU A 37 3.78 1.07 -15.35
C LEU A 37 3.93 0.15 -16.58
N PRO A 38 4.71 0.49 -17.62
CA PRO A 38 5.00 -0.45 -18.70
C PRO A 38 5.67 -1.75 -18.25
N GLY A 39 6.51 -1.70 -17.20
CA GLY A 39 7.10 -2.90 -16.60
C GLY A 39 6.06 -3.85 -15.97
N PHE A 40 4.90 -3.31 -15.58
CA PHE A 40 3.76 -4.07 -15.06
C PHE A 40 2.77 -4.49 -16.16
N GLY A 41 3.08 -4.22 -17.44
CA GLY A 41 2.25 -4.59 -18.59
C GLY A 41 1.19 -3.56 -18.98
N VAL A 42 1.28 -2.32 -18.47
CA VAL A 42 0.41 -1.22 -18.91
C VAL A 42 0.97 -0.59 -20.19
N PRO A 43 0.20 -0.46 -21.27
CA PRO A 43 0.68 0.22 -22.48
C PRO A 43 1.13 1.65 -22.20
N ALA A 44 2.26 2.08 -22.77
CA ALA A 44 2.84 3.41 -22.51
C ALA A 44 1.85 4.56 -22.75
N GLY A 45 1.01 4.46 -23.79
CA GLY A 45 -0.04 5.46 -24.09
C GLY A 45 -1.14 5.56 -23.03
N ARG A 46 -1.34 4.53 -22.20
CA ARG A 46 -2.31 4.51 -21.09
C ARG A 46 -1.66 4.74 -19.72
N ALA A 47 -0.33 4.70 -19.63
CA ALA A 47 0.39 4.76 -18.36
C ALA A 47 0.01 6.01 -17.55
N ARG A 48 -0.06 7.18 -18.16
CA ARG A 48 -0.41 8.43 -17.46
C ARG A 48 -1.85 8.41 -16.91
N GLY A 49 -2.79 7.87 -17.68
CA GLY A 49 -4.20 7.72 -17.27
C GLY A 49 -4.34 6.73 -16.12
N VAL A 50 -3.67 5.57 -16.22
CA VAL A 50 -3.64 4.56 -15.15
C VAL A 50 -2.98 5.12 -13.89
N ALA A 51 -1.87 5.88 -14.03
CA ALA A 51 -1.22 6.52 -12.90
C ALA A 51 -2.15 7.50 -12.18
N GLY A 52 -2.88 8.34 -12.93
CA GLY A 52 -3.88 9.24 -12.39
C GLY A 52 -5.03 8.50 -11.70
N ALA A 53 -5.54 7.42 -12.31
CA ALA A 53 -6.59 6.60 -11.73
C ALA A 53 -6.16 5.93 -10.41
N VAL A 54 -4.92 5.43 -10.33
CA VAL A 54 -4.37 4.86 -9.10
C VAL A 54 -4.28 5.93 -8.01
N VAL A 55 -3.73 7.11 -8.31
CA VAL A 55 -3.64 8.23 -7.34
C VAL A 55 -5.03 8.66 -6.86
N ALA A 56 -6.00 8.75 -7.77
CA ALA A 56 -7.38 9.07 -7.43
C ALA A 56 -8.01 8.00 -6.52
N ALA A 57 -7.78 6.72 -6.81
CA ALA A 57 -8.27 5.62 -5.99
C ALA A 57 -7.61 5.58 -4.60
N GLU A 58 -6.30 5.86 -4.51
CA GLU A 58 -5.60 5.99 -3.22
C GLU A 58 -6.17 7.14 -2.38
N ALA A 59 -6.43 8.30 -3.00
CA ALA A 59 -7.07 9.42 -2.33
C ALA A 59 -8.50 9.09 -1.89
N ALA A 60 -9.27 8.40 -2.73
CA ALA A 60 -10.61 7.95 -2.40
C ALA A 60 -10.63 7.01 -1.19
N VAL A 61 -9.66 6.08 -1.07
CA VAL A 61 -9.52 5.25 0.13
C VAL A 61 -9.36 6.10 1.39
N LEU A 62 -8.50 7.13 1.36
CA LEU A 62 -8.30 8.00 2.53
C LEU A 62 -9.56 8.75 2.92
N VAL A 63 -10.28 9.30 1.93
CA VAL A 63 -11.54 10.00 2.16
C VAL A 63 -12.59 9.06 2.73
N LEU A 64 -12.76 7.87 2.13
CA LEU A 64 -13.74 6.89 2.57
C LEU A 64 -13.43 6.33 3.96
N LEU A 65 -12.15 6.18 4.31
CA LEU A 65 -11.73 5.78 5.65
C LEU A 65 -11.75 6.94 6.65
N ALA A 66 -11.87 8.20 6.25
CA ALA A 66 -11.96 9.33 7.18
C ALA A 66 -13.38 9.52 7.72
N LEU A 67 -14.39 9.32 6.87
CA LEU A 67 -15.79 9.52 7.20
C LEU A 67 -16.40 8.25 7.81
N PRO A 68 -17.07 8.31 8.99
CA PRO A 68 -17.61 7.13 9.68
C PRO A 68 -18.56 6.29 8.81
N ASP A 69 -19.47 6.94 8.09
CA ASP A 69 -20.52 6.27 7.31
C ASP A 69 -19.99 5.57 6.06
N THR A 70 -18.78 5.90 5.63
CA THR A 70 -18.17 5.34 4.42
C THR A 70 -17.06 4.33 4.69
N VAL A 71 -16.76 4.04 5.97
CA VAL A 71 -15.69 3.12 6.37
C VAL A 71 -15.77 1.75 5.68
N PRO A 72 -16.95 1.10 5.55
CA PRO A 72 -17.05 -0.18 4.84
C PRO A 72 -16.60 -0.10 3.38
N PHE A 73 -16.98 0.98 2.68
CA PHE A 73 -16.56 1.22 1.30
C PHE A 73 -15.05 1.50 1.21
N GLY A 74 -14.49 2.19 2.21
CA GLY A 74 -13.05 2.40 2.34
C GLY A 74 -12.28 1.09 2.47
N PHE A 75 -12.74 0.16 3.32
CA PHE A 75 -12.14 -1.17 3.45
C PHE A 75 -12.26 -1.99 2.16
N ALA A 76 -13.42 -1.95 1.49
CA ALA A 76 -13.62 -2.65 0.22
C ALA A 76 -12.68 -2.13 -0.87
N LEU A 77 -12.57 -0.82 -1.03
CA LEU A 77 -11.69 -0.21 -2.02
C LEU A 77 -10.21 -0.45 -1.69
N ALA A 78 -9.81 -0.34 -0.42
CA ALA A 78 -8.46 -0.65 0.03
C ALA A 78 -8.08 -2.10 -0.29
N THR A 79 -8.99 -3.05 0.00
CA THR A 79 -8.80 -4.47 -0.33
C THR A 79 -8.62 -4.67 -1.83
N ALA A 80 -9.49 -4.06 -2.64
CA ALA A 80 -9.42 -4.17 -4.09
C ALA A 80 -8.09 -3.63 -4.65
N LEU A 81 -7.65 -2.46 -4.19
CA LEU A 81 -6.36 -1.88 -4.60
C LEU A 81 -5.18 -2.76 -4.16
N LEU A 82 -5.17 -3.24 -2.92
CA LEU A 82 -4.12 -4.12 -2.41
C LEU A 82 -4.06 -5.43 -3.22
N ALA A 83 -5.21 -6.00 -3.57
CA ALA A 83 -5.29 -7.20 -4.41
C ALA A 83 -4.75 -6.96 -5.83
N VAL A 84 -5.12 -5.85 -6.47
CA VAL A 84 -4.62 -5.47 -7.80
C VAL A 84 -3.11 -5.24 -7.78
N PHE A 85 -2.59 -4.53 -6.78
CA PHE A 85 -1.16 -4.31 -6.63
C PHE A 85 -0.41 -5.63 -6.38
N SER A 86 -0.92 -6.49 -5.50
CA SER A 86 -0.36 -7.81 -5.25
C SER A 86 -0.33 -8.67 -6.51
N TRP A 87 -1.40 -8.66 -7.30
CA TRP A 87 -1.48 -9.40 -8.55
C TRP A 87 -0.47 -8.89 -9.59
N ALA A 88 -0.37 -7.57 -9.76
CA ALA A 88 0.61 -6.95 -10.66
C ALA A 88 2.05 -7.30 -10.27
N MET A 89 2.37 -7.23 -8.97
CA MET A 89 3.68 -7.62 -8.42
C MET A 89 3.95 -9.12 -8.62
N ALA A 90 2.98 -9.99 -8.33
CA ALA A 90 3.12 -11.44 -8.54
C ALA A 90 3.36 -11.79 -10.01
N ARG A 91 2.70 -11.10 -10.95
CA ARG A 91 2.92 -11.29 -12.40
C ARG A 91 4.34 -10.91 -12.82
N VAL A 92 4.89 -9.83 -12.28
CA VAL A 92 6.28 -9.42 -12.51
C VAL A 92 7.26 -10.47 -11.97
N LEU A 93 7.03 -10.94 -10.73
CA LEU A 93 7.87 -11.98 -10.10
C LEU A 93 7.85 -13.30 -10.89
N ARG A 94 6.67 -13.75 -11.34
CA ARG A 94 6.53 -14.97 -12.15
C ARG A 94 7.23 -14.88 -13.51
N ARG A 95 7.42 -13.67 -14.05
CA ARG A 95 8.16 -13.43 -15.29
C ARG A 95 9.67 -13.30 -15.07
N GLY A 96 10.14 -13.35 -13.82
CA GLY A 96 11.55 -13.12 -13.48
C GLY A 96 12.02 -11.68 -13.76
N ALA A 97 11.11 -10.75 -14.01
CA ALA A 97 11.44 -9.39 -14.37
C ALA A 97 11.80 -8.57 -13.12
N ARG A 98 12.92 -7.85 -13.17
CA ARG A 98 13.33 -6.92 -12.11
C ARG A 98 12.75 -5.54 -12.40
N VAL A 99 11.48 -5.36 -12.06
CA VAL A 99 10.81 -4.05 -12.17
C VAL A 99 10.92 -3.34 -10.81
N PRO A 100 11.37 -2.07 -10.76
CA PRO A 100 11.41 -1.31 -9.52
C PRO A 100 9.98 -1.03 -9.02
N CYS A 101 9.72 -1.27 -7.73
CA CYS A 101 8.43 -0.98 -7.12
C CYS A 101 8.38 0.47 -6.62
N ARG A 102 7.71 1.37 -7.35
CA ARG A 102 7.59 2.79 -6.99
C ARG A 102 6.32 3.12 -6.20
N CYS A 103 5.69 2.14 -5.56
CA CYS A 103 4.43 2.34 -4.82
C CYS A 103 4.59 3.28 -3.61
N PHE A 104 5.75 3.28 -2.94
CA PHE A 104 6.09 4.17 -1.82
C PHE A 104 7.12 5.27 -2.20
N GLY A 105 7.30 5.54 -3.49
CA GLY A 105 8.15 6.64 -3.97
C GLY A 105 9.44 6.18 -4.64
N ALA A 106 10.53 6.92 -4.40
CA ALA A 106 11.82 6.82 -5.11
C ALA A 106 12.58 5.50 -4.92
N SER A 107 12.00 4.53 -4.22
CA SER A 107 12.60 3.21 -4.03
C SER A 107 12.84 2.55 -5.39
N ALA A 108 14.10 2.29 -5.69
CA ALA A 108 14.54 1.55 -6.87
C ALA A 108 14.62 0.04 -6.59
N THR A 109 14.14 -0.40 -5.43
CA THR A 109 14.21 -1.81 -5.04
C THR A 109 13.31 -2.64 -5.96
N PRO A 110 13.83 -3.75 -6.51
CA PRO A 110 13.02 -4.66 -7.29
C PRO A 110 11.83 -5.17 -6.46
N VAL A 111 10.70 -5.42 -7.12
CA VAL A 111 9.58 -6.12 -6.49
C VAL A 111 10.08 -7.41 -5.83
N SER A 112 9.71 -7.61 -4.57
CA SER A 112 10.08 -8.75 -3.74
C SER A 112 8.83 -9.50 -3.27
N VAL A 113 8.98 -10.78 -2.93
CA VAL A 113 7.90 -11.60 -2.34
C VAL A 113 7.35 -10.97 -1.06
N LEU A 114 8.19 -10.28 -0.28
CA LEU A 114 7.79 -9.59 0.95
C LEU A 114 6.72 -8.51 0.67
N HIS A 115 6.84 -7.76 -0.44
CA HIS A 115 5.85 -6.74 -0.80
C HIS A 115 4.48 -7.35 -1.08
N VAL A 116 4.45 -8.53 -1.72
CA VAL A 116 3.22 -9.27 -2.00
C VAL A 116 2.61 -9.80 -0.71
N THR A 117 3.41 -10.46 0.14
CA THR A 117 2.96 -11.01 1.41
C THR A 117 2.36 -9.91 2.31
N ARG A 118 3.04 -8.76 2.44
CA ARG A 118 2.52 -7.63 3.20
C ARG A 118 1.17 -7.16 2.67
N ASN A 119 1.06 -6.91 1.37
CA ASN A 119 -0.20 -6.41 0.80
C ASN A 119 -1.34 -7.41 0.97
N LEU A 120 -1.06 -8.72 0.89
CA LEU A 120 -2.04 -9.75 1.17
C LEU A 120 -2.46 -9.77 2.64
N VAL A 121 -1.51 -9.63 3.59
CA VAL A 121 -1.83 -9.52 5.02
C VAL A 121 -2.71 -8.29 5.29
N LEU A 122 -2.37 -7.14 4.72
CA LEU A 122 -3.18 -5.92 4.83
C LEU A 122 -4.57 -6.09 4.19
N ALA A 123 -4.68 -6.78 3.06
CA ALA A 123 -5.95 -7.07 2.41
C ALA A 123 -6.82 -8.00 3.27
N CYS A 124 -6.25 -9.05 3.85
CA CYS A 124 -6.95 -9.93 4.79
C CYS A 124 -7.41 -9.17 6.04
N ALA A 125 -6.56 -8.30 6.60
CA ALA A 125 -6.92 -7.45 7.73
C ALA A 125 -8.06 -6.47 7.38
N ALA A 126 -8.02 -5.88 6.18
CA ALA A 126 -9.09 -5.00 5.69
C ALA A 126 -10.42 -5.74 5.53
N LEU A 127 -10.40 -6.96 4.98
CA LEU A 127 -11.58 -7.81 4.85
C LEU A 127 -12.18 -8.19 6.20
N THR A 128 -11.34 -8.63 7.15
CA THR A 128 -11.82 -9.00 8.49
C THR A 128 -12.38 -7.78 9.22
N ALA A 129 -11.68 -6.65 9.20
CA ALA A 129 -12.17 -5.40 9.79
C ALA A 129 -13.48 -4.93 9.13
N GLY A 130 -13.60 -5.02 7.81
CA GLY A 130 -14.83 -4.70 7.08
C GLY A 130 -16.00 -5.59 7.50
N ALA A 131 -15.78 -6.91 7.61
CA ALA A 131 -16.80 -7.84 8.08
C ALA A 131 -17.24 -7.55 9.52
N PHE A 132 -16.31 -7.20 10.40
CA PHE A 132 -16.63 -6.85 11.79
C PHE A 132 -17.24 -5.47 11.96
N SER A 133 -17.06 -4.54 11.00
CA SER A 133 -17.65 -3.20 11.05
C SER A 133 -19.18 -3.23 10.93
N ALA A 134 -19.75 -4.31 10.40
CA ALA A 134 -21.20 -4.51 10.31
C ALA A 134 -21.81 -5.12 11.58
N ALA A 135 -20.99 -5.59 12.52
CA ALA A 135 -21.46 -6.21 13.76
C ALA A 135 -21.64 -5.14 14.85
N ALA A 136 -22.88 -4.77 15.14
CA ALA A 136 -23.19 -3.84 16.23
C ALA A 136 -22.87 -4.47 17.59
N GLY A 137 -22.09 -3.76 18.42
CA GLY A 137 -21.76 -4.11 19.79
C GLY A 137 -21.87 -2.90 20.72
N GLN A 138 -21.62 -3.12 22.02
CA GLN A 138 -21.53 -2.04 23.00
C GLN A 138 -20.47 -0.99 22.58
N PRO A 139 -20.72 0.33 22.78
CA PRO A 139 -19.73 1.34 22.44
C PRO A 139 -18.40 1.10 23.19
N PRO A 140 -17.26 1.06 22.49
CA PRO A 140 -15.97 0.77 23.09
C PRO A 140 -15.48 1.92 24.00
N HIS A 141 -14.63 1.58 24.96
CA HIS A 141 -14.04 2.56 25.86
C HIS A 141 -13.05 3.48 25.11
N PRO A 142 -13.09 4.81 25.31
CA PRO A 142 -12.30 5.77 24.52
C PRO A 142 -10.79 5.55 24.63
N ALA A 143 -10.29 5.19 25.82
CA ALA A 143 -8.87 4.86 25.99
C ALA A 143 -8.43 3.65 25.14
N GLY A 144 -9.29 2.64 24.99
CA GLY A 144 -8.99 1.47 24.16
C GLY A 144 -8.95 1.82 22.67
N LEU A 145 -9.78 2.77 22.22
CA LEU A 145 -9.74 3.29 20.85
C LEU A 145 -8.41 4.00 20.56
N MET A 146 -7.92 4.80 21.51
CA MET A 146 -6.63 5.50 21.38
C MET A 146 -5.46 4.52 21.30
N ILE A 147 -5.45 3.48 22.14
CA ILE A 147 -4.42 2.44 22.12
C ILE A 147 -4.48 1.67 20.79
N ALA A 148 -5.67 1.29 20.33
CA ALA A 148 -5.86 0.62 19.05
C ALA A 148 -5.35 1.46 17.87
N ALA A 149 -5.69 2.75 17.84
CA ALA A 149 -5.24 3.69 16.81
C ALA A 149 -3.71 3.84 16.80
N ALA A 150 -3.11 4.04 17.99
CA ALA A 150 -1.66 4.12 18.14
C ALA A 150 -0.97 2.83 17.69
N THR A 151 -1.52 1.67 18.06
CA THR A 151 -1.01 0.36 17.66
C THR A 151 -1.06 0.19 16.14
N GLY A 152 -2.19 0.54 15.51
CA GLY A 152 -2.32 0.52 14.05
C GLY A 152 -1.32 1.43 13.34
N ALA A 153 -1.12 2.65 13.85
CA ALA A 153 -0.16 3.59 13.29
C ALA A 153 1.29 3.10 13.43
N VAL A 154 1.66 2.55 14.59
CA VAL A 154 3.00 1.99 14.84
C VAL A 154 3.25 0.77 13.95
N LEU A 155 2.27 -0.13 13.82
CA LEU A 155 2.38 -1.28 12.94
C LEU A 155 2.53 -0.86 11.48
N ALA A 156 1.77 0.13 11.02
CA ALA A 156 1.93 0.67 9.67
C ALA A 156 3.31 1.30 9.45
N ALA A 157 3.79 2.09 10.40
CA ALA A 157 5.13 2.69 10.33
C ALA A 157 6.20 1.60 10.26
N LEU A 158 6.13 0.58 11.11
CA LEU A 158 7.06 -0.55 11.12
C LEU A 158 7.03 -1.30 9.78
N VAL A 159 5.84 -1.53 9.24
CA VAL A 159 5.64 -2.23 7.96
C VAL A 159 6.18 -1.41 6.78
N ILE A 160 6.11 -0.09 6.82
CA ILE A 160 6.71 0.79 5.81
C ILE A 160 8.23 0.80 5.95
N THR A 161 8.77 0.93 7.17
CA THR A 161 10.22 1.00 7.40
C THR A 161 10.92 -0.35 7.19
N LEU A 162 10.27 -1.47 7.50
CA LEU A 162 10.80 -2.81 7.22
C LEU A 162 11.01 -3.03 5.72
N ASP A 163 10.15 -2.47 4.87
CA ASP A 163 10.31 -2.51 3.41
C ASP A 163 11.56 -1.73 2.97
N ASP A 164 11.76 -0.54 3.52
CA ASP A 164 12.96 0.27 3.25
C ASP A 164 14.24 -0.43 3.72
N ILE A 165 14.20 -1.05 4.91
CA ILE A 165 15.31 -1.80 5.49
C ILE A 165 15.61 -3.08 4.69
N ALA A 166 14.59 -3.86 4.30
CA ALA A 166 14.78 -5.04 3.44
C ALA A 166 15.35 -4.64 2.07
N GLY A 167 14.99 -3.46 1.58
CA GLY A 167 15.60 -2.84 0.41
C GLY A 167 17.10 -2.63 0.54
N LEU A 168 17.57 -2.16 1.70
CA LEU A 168 19.00 -1.93 1.98
C LEU A 168 19.82 -3.23 1.94
N PHE A 169 19.30 -4.32 2.51
CA PHE A 169 20.00 -5.61 2.53
C PHE A 169 19.99 -6.35 1.19
N THR A 170 19.01 -6.06 0.32
CA THR A 170 18.95 -6.65 -1.03
C THR A 170 19.70 -5.83 -2.09
N ALA A 171 20.05 -4.56 -1.79
CA ALA A 171 20.74 -3.64 -2.69
C ALA A 171 22.29 -3.73 -2.69
N SER A 172 22.92 -4.70 -2.04
CA SER A 172 24.39 -4.81 -1.95
C SER A 172 24.89 -6.23 -2.28
N PRO A 173 25.95 -6.48 -3.09
CA PRO A 173 26.58 -5.71 -4.19
C PRO A 173 26.62 -6.52 -5.53
N SER A 174 26.02 -6.02 -6.62
CA SER A 174 26.24 -6.57 -7.98
C SER A 174 26.81 -5.55 -8.99
N HIS A 175 27.08 -4.32 -8.56
CA HIS A 175 27.64 -3.25 -9.39
C HIS A 175 29.10 -3.47 -9.85
N LEU A 176 29.76 -4.58 -9.48
CA LEU A 176 31.15 -4.87 -9.91
C LEU A 176 31.28 -5.79 -11.13
N LYS A 177 30.19 -6.33 -11.70
CA LYS A 177 30.32 -7.32 -12.79
C LYS A 177 30.20 -6.77 -14.22
N ASP A 178 29.78 -5.52 -14.40
CA ASP A 178 29.58 -4.88 -15.72
C ASP A 178 30.67 -3.86 -16.11
N ARG A 179 31.84 -3.90 -15.46
CA ARG A 179 33.02 -3.08 -15.83
C ARG A 179 34.24 -3.93 -16.23
N ARG A 180 34.05 -5.03 -16.96
CA ARG A 180 35.13 -5.73 -17.65
C ARG A 180 34.74 -6.08 -19.07
#